data_AF-A0A5A7RYR8-F1
#
_entry.id   AF-A0A5A7RYR8-F1
#
_cell.length_a   1.000
_cell.length_b   1.000
_cell.length_c   1.000
_cell.angle_alpha   90.00
_cell.angle_beta   90.00
_cell.angle_gamma   90.00
#
_symmetry.space_group_name_H-M   'P 1'
#
loop_
_entity.id
_entity.type
_entity.pdbx_description
1 polymer ?
#
loop_
_entity_poly.entity_id
_entity_poly.type
_entity_poly.pdbx_seq_one_letter_code
_entity_poly.pdbx_strand_id
1 'polypeptide(L)'
;MYKKALVVASLFIVSSITGCISDIYPKDRYASIVFDNVIVHKDVVYGQAYDYTGNLTDLLMDIYEPKGDFARKRALVIAIHGGAFIGGDKASGKWVKLCTLLAKMGYVAASI
;
A
#
# COMPACT_ATOMS: atom_id res chain seq x y z
N MET A 1 13.61 -0.62 -54.67
CA MET A 1 13.81 -1.31 -53.37
C MET A 1 14.07 -0.38 -52.17
N TYR A 2 13.93 0.94 -52.29
CA TYR A 2 14.24 1.89 -51.19
C TYR A 2 13.05 2.35 -50.32
N LYS A 3 11.81 2.05 -50.70
CA LYS A 3 10.61 2.49 -49.96
C LYS A 3 10.35 1.72 -48.66
N LYS A 4 10.89 0.50 -48.51
CA LYS A 4 10.69 -0.33 -47.31
C LYS A 4 11.65 0.02 -46.16
N ALA A 5 12.81 0.59 -46.46
CA ALA A 5 13.80 0.97 -45.44
C ALA A 5 13.38 2.22 -44.63
N LEU A 6 12.61 3.13 -45.24
CA LEU A 6 12.23 4.41 -44.64
C LEU A 6 11.12 4.28 -43.59
N VAL A 7 10.24 3.26 -43.72
CA VAL A 7 9.16 2.95 -42.76
C VAL A 7 9.71 2.30 -41.49
N VAL A 8 10.79 1.52 -41.60
CA VAL A 8 11.40 0.86 -40.43
C VAL A 8 12.16 1.86 -39.57
N ALA A 9 12.84 2.84 -40.17
CA ALA A 9 13.54 3.90 -39.43
C ALA A 9 12.60 4.81 -38.63
N SER A 10 11.37 5.04 -39.12
CA SER A 10 10.35 5.86 -38.43
C SER A 10 9.72 5.14 -37.23
N LEU A 11 9.70 3.81 -37.22
CA LEU A 11 9.19 3.02 -36.09
C LEU A 11 10.18 2.96 -34.90
N PHE A 12 11.48 3.11 -35.16
CA PHE A 12 12.51 3.11 -34.11
C PHE A 12 12.64 4.46 -33.38
N ILE A 13 12.39 5.59 -34.04
CA ILE A 13 12.53 6.92 -33.41
C ILE A 13 11.41 7.18 -32.38
N VAL A 14 10.22 6.58 -32.57
CA VAL A 14 9.10 6.71 -31.61
C VAL A 14 9.42 6.01 -30.27
N SER A 15 10.27 4.97 -30.29
CA SER A 15 10.70 4.29 -29.06
C SER A 15 11.57 5.15 -28.14
N SER A 16 12.22 6.20 -28.66
CA SER A 16 13.15 7.03 -27.89
C SER A 16 12.46 8.19 -27.13
N ILE A 17 11.15 8.41 -27.34
CA ILE A 17 10.40 9.51 -26.70
C ILE A 17 9.72 9.06 -25.39
N THR A 18 9.59 7.76 -25.12
CA THR A 18 8.95 7.27 -23.88
C THR A 18 9.83 7.45 -22.62
N GLY A 19 11.09 7.89 -22.77
CA GLY A 19 12.01 8.13 -21.66
C GLY A 19 11.76 9.39 -20.82
N CYS A 20 10.75 10.20 -21.14
CA CYS A 20 10.44 11.45 -20.42
C CYS A 20 9.06 11.45 -19.72
N ILE A 21 8.42 10.30 -19.54
CA ILE A 21 7.16 10.24 -18.81
C ILE A 21 7.45 10.33 -17.31
N SER A 22 7.10 11.50 -16.76
CA SER A 22 6.74 11.84 -15.37
C SER A 22 6.80 10.69 -14.35
N ASP A 23 7.34 10.99 -13.16
CA ASP A 23 7.29 10.18 -11.94
C ASP A 23 6.23 9.06 -12.00
N ILE A 24 6.67 7.80 -12.02
CA ILE A 24 5.79 6.61 -12.10
C ILE A 24 4.79 6.56 -10.91
N TYR A 25 4.99 7.42 -9.91
CA TYR A 25 4.19 7.50 -8.70
C TYR A 25 3.54 8.89 -8.55
N PRO A 26 2.33 8.97 -7.97
CA PRO A 26 1.71 10.26 -7.68
C PRO A 26 2.65 11.16 -6.87
N LYS A 27 2.84 12.41 -7.33
CA LYS A 27 3.79 13.38 -6.73
C LYS A 27 3.48 13.77 -5.28
N ASP A 28 2.22 13.66 -4.85
CA ASP A 28 1.75 14.10 -3.54
C ASP A 28 1.49 12.96 -2.55
N ARG A 29 2.04 11.76 -2.83
CA ARG A 29 2.02 10.65 -1.87
C ARG A 29 2.51 11.12 -0.51
N TYR A 30 1.86 10.61 0.53
CA TYR A 30 2.15 10.87 1.94
C TYR A 30 1.78 12.27 2.44
N ALA A 31 1.43 13.21 1.55
CA ALA A 31 0.99 14.56 1.89
C ALA A 31 -0.52 14.77 1.71
N SER A 32 -1.12 14.13 0.70
CA SER A 32 -2.55 14.27 0.39
C SER A 32 -3.17 12.94 -0.08
N ILE A 33 -4.50 12.90 -0.23
CA ILE A 33 -5.22 11.75 -0.77
C ILE A 33 -4.97 11.69 -2.27
N VAL A 34 -4.37 10.60 -2.74
CA VAL A 34 -4.02 10.37 -4.15
C VAL A 34 -4.54 9.04 -4.70
N PHE A 35 -5.12 8.18 -3.85
CA PHE A 35 -5.79 6.94 -4.24
C PHE A 35 -7.25 6.94 -3.78
N ASP A 36 -8.16 6.55 -4.68
CA ASP A 36 -9.60 6.52 -4.39
C ASP A 36 -10.00 5.32 -3.54
N ASN A 37 -9.32 4.19 -3.77
CA ASN A 37 -9.70 2.87 -3.27
C ASN A 37 -8.56 2.22 -2.49
N VAL A 38 -8.93 1.41 -1.50
CA VAL A 38 -8.03 0.68 -0.61
C VAL A 38 -8.36 -0.81 -0.66
N ILE A 39 -7.34 -1.64 -0.64
CA ILE A 39 -7.44 -3.08 -0.43
C ILE A 39 -7.17 -3.34 1.06
N VAL A 40 -8.01 -4.14 1.70
CA VAL A 40 -7.85 -4.52 3.11
C VAL A 40 -7.67 -6.02 3.19
N HIS A 41 -6.53 -6.45 3.72
CA HIS A 41 -6.24 -7.84 4.07
C HIS A 41 -6.50 -7.99 5.55
N LYS A 42 -7.53 -8.76 5.92
CA LYS A 42 -7.95 -8.93 7.31
C LYS A 42 -7.29 -10.14 7.94
N ASP A 43 -7.11 -10.04 9.26
CA ASP A 43 -6.74 -11.17 10.13
C ASP A 43 -5.47 -11.89 9.65
N VAL A 44 -4.50 -11.12 9.17
CA VAL A 44 -3.20 -11.64 8.75
C VAL A 44 -2.40 -11.99 10.01
N VAL A 45 -2.04 -13.27 10.16
CA VAL A 45 -1.19 -13.74 11.25
C VAL A 45 0.23 -13.19 11.05
N TYR A 46 0.71 -12.40 11.99
CA TYR A 46 2.08 -11.86 11.97
C TYR A 46 3.02 -12.56 12.96
N GLY A 47 2.46 -13.35 13.89
CA GLY A 47 3.22 -14.08 14.88
C GLY A 47 2.32 -14.84 15.84
N GLN A 48 2.93 -15.45 16.84
CA GLN A 48 2.25 -16.18 17.91
C GLN A 48 2.89 -15.83 19.26
N ALA A 49 2.08 -15.77 20.32
CA ALA A 49 2.56 -15.56 21.68
C ALA A 49 1.65 -16.25 22.69
N TYR A 50 2.15 -16.52 23.90
CA TYR A 50 1.32 -16.98 25.00
C TYR A 50 0.55 -15.82 25.63
N ASP A 51 -0.74 -15.97 25.84
CA ASP A 51 -1.56 -15.02 26.59
C ASP A 51 -1.32 -15.11 28.11
N TYR A 52 -1.98 -14.25 28.88
CA TYR A 52 -1.82 -14.20 30.34
C TYR A 52 -2.34 -15.45 31.06
N THR A 53 -3.12 -16.30 30.39
CA THR A 53 -3.61 -17.59 30.90
C THR A 53 -2.76 -18.78 30.45
N GLY A 54 -1.70 -18.53 29.65
CA GLY A 54 -0.79 -19.56 29.15
C GLY A 54 -1.25 -20.24 27.86
N ASN A 55 -2.26 -19.71 27.17
CA ASN A 55 -2.67 -20.23 25.86
C ASN A 55 -1.83 -19.62 24.75
N LEU A 56 -1.34 -20.44 23.82
CA LEU A 56 -0.70 -19.94 22.61
C LEU A 56 -1.78 -19.32 21.70
N THR A 57 -1.64 -18.05 21.38
CA THR A 57 -2.56 -17.31 20.51
C THR A 57 -1.85 -16.77 19.27
N ASP A 58 -2.58 -16.72 18.16
CA ASP A 58 -2.16 -15.99 16.97
C ASP A 58 -2.28 -14.49 17.23
N LEU A 59 -1.28 -13.75 16.74
CA LEU A 59 -1.30 -12.30 16.71
C LEU A 59 -1.66 -11.83 15.31
N LEU A 60 -2.74 -11.04 15.22
CA LEU A 60 -3.40 -10.70 13.97
C LEU A 60 -3.23 -9.23 13.63
N MET A 61 -3.11 -8.91 12.34
CA MET A 61 -3.12 -7.54 11.84
C MET A 61 -4.08 -7.38 10.66
N ASP A 62 -4.58 -6.16 10.48
CA ASP A 62 -5.29 -5.76 9.26
C ASP A 62 -4.40 -4.84 8.44
N ILE A 63 -4.14 -5.20 7.18
CA ILE A 63 -3.26 -4.45 6.27
C ILE A 63 -4.10 -3.69 5.26
N TYR A 64 -3.92 -2.38 5.22
CA TYR A 64 -4.56 -1.44 4.31
C TYR A 64 -3.52 -0.95 3.30
N GLU A 65 -3.77 -1.16 2.01
CA GLU A 65 -2.89 -0.68 0.95
C GLU A 65 -3.67 0.01 -0.19
N PRO A 66 -3.08 1.04 -0.83
CA PRO A 66 -3.70 1.71 -1.97
C PRO A 66 -3.92 0.74 -3.14
N LYS A 67 -5.12 0.75 -3.72
CA LYS A 67 -5.41 0.01 -4.96
C LYS A 67 -4.79 0.74 -6.15
N GLY A 68 -3.99 0.03 -6.94
CA GLY A 68 -3.35 0.60 -8.15
C GLY A 68 -2.05 1.38 -7.88
N ASP A 69 -1.45 1.24 -6.69
CA ASP A 69 -0.10 1.75 -6.44
C ASP A 69 0.95 0.76 -6.96
N PHE A 70 1.80 1.21 -7.89
CA PHE A 70 2.88 0.40 -8.46
C PHE A 70 4.23 0.63 -7.76
N ALA A 71 4.25 1.41 -6.66
CA ALA A 71 5.47 1.70 -5.92
C ALA A 71 6.10 0.45 -5.31
N ARG A 72 7.34 0.15 -5.74
CA ARG A 72 8.11 -0.98 -5.22
C ARG A 72 8.47 -0.85 -3.74
N LYS A 73 8.65 0.38 -3.26
CA LYS A 73 8.91 0.70 -1.84
C LYS A 73 7.83 1.66 -1.35
N ARG A 74 7.18 1.29 -0.27
CA ARG A 74 6.06 2.02 0.32
C ARG A 74 6.35 2.22 1.80
N ALA A 75 6.14 3.43 2.30
CA ALA A 75 6.24 3.70 3.73
C ALA A 75 5.17 2.90 4.47
N LEU A 76 5.58 2.17 5.52
CA LEU A 76 4.70 1.42 6.41
C LEU A 76 4.41 2.25 7.66
N VAL A 77 3.14 2.32 8.04
CA VAL A 77 2.71 2.80 9.37
C VAL A 77 2.09 1.63 10.12
N ILE A 78 2.57 1.38 11.33
CA ILE A 78 1.96 0.40 12.25
C ILE A 78 1.13 1.18 13.26
N ALA A 79 -0.18 0.97 13.22
CA ALA A 79 -1.13 1.53 14.18
C ALA A 79 -1.39 0.50 15.27
N ILE A 80 -1.07 0.85 16.51
CA ILE A 80 -1.25 -0.04 17.67
C ILE A 80 -2.41 0.49 18.49
N HIS A 81 -3.44 -0.33 18.70
CA HIS A 81 -4.55 0.09 19.52
C HIS A 81 -4.16 0.31 20.99
N GLY A 82 -4.79 1.29 21.63
CA GLY A 82 -4.76 1.40 23.10
C GLY A 82 -5.68 0.36 23.75
N GLY A 83 -5.82 0.43 25.07
CA GLY A 83 -6.73 -0.45 25.83
C GLY A 83 -6.10 -1.11 27.06
N ALA A 84 -4.98 -0.56 27.55
CA ALA A 84 -4.33 -0.97 28.80
C ALA A 84 -4.02 -2.48 28.89
N PHE A 85 -3.75 -3.12 27.74
CA PHE A 85 -3.48 -4.56 27.61
C PHE A 85 -4.63 -5.50 27.98
N ILE A 86 -5.80 -4.95 28.32
CA ILE A 86 -7.01 -5.71 28.65
C ILE A 86 -8.06 -5.65 27.54
N GLY A 87 -7.84 -4.82 26.54
CA GLY A 87 -8.73 -4.70 25.39
C GLY A 87 -8.19 -3.78 24.31
N GLY A 88 -9.10 -3.33 23.47
CA GLY A 88 -8.79 -2.69 22.19
C GLY A 88 -8.87 -3.69 21.04
N ASP A 89 -8.99 -3.16 19.84
CA ASP A 89 -9.22 -3.97 18.65
C ASP A 89 -8.72 -3.20 17.41
N LYS A 90 -7.90 -3.87 16.59
CA LYS A 90 -7.46 -3.40 15.26
C LYS A 90 -8.63 -3.02 14.33
N ALA A 91 -9.79 -3.62 14.51
CA ALA A 91 -11.00 -3.38 13.72
C ALA A 91 -11.87 -2.23 14.27
N SER A 92 -11.47 -1.56 15.36
CA SER A 92 -12.25 -0.44 15.88
C SER A 92 -12.37 0.68 14.84
N GLY A 93 -13.54 1.34 14.79
CA GLY A 93 -13.84 2.32 13.73
C GLY A 93 -12.85 3.49 13.62
N LYS A 94 -12.17 3.86 14.72
CA LYS A 94 -11.08 4.85 14.70
C LYS A 94 -9.88 4.36 13.88
N TRP A 95 -9.43 3.14 14.12
CA TRP A 95 -8.27 2.56 13.44
C TRP A 95 -8.57 2.23 11.99
N VAL A 96 -9.77 1.72 11.68
CA VAL A 96 -10.24 1.52 10.30
C VAL A 96 -10.19 2.84 9.52
N LYS A 97 -10.72 3.94 10.08
CA LYS A 97 -10.70 5.27 9.44
C LYS A 97 -9.29 5.79 9.23
N LEU A 98 -8.43 5.71 10.24
CA LEU A 98 -7.04 6.19 10.17
C LEU A 98 -6.23 5.40 9.13
N CYS A 99 -6.26 4.07 9.20
CA CYS A 99 -5.49 3.23 8.28
C CYS A 99 -5.99 3.34 6.85
N THR A 100 -7.31 3.49 6.64
CA THR A 100 -7.88 3.77 5.32
C THR A 100 -7.40 5.12 4.78
N LEU A 101 -7.40 6.17 5.60
CA LEU A 101 -6.89 7.49 5.20
C LEU A 101 -5.42 7.42 4.79
N LEU A 102 -4.58 6.80 5.61
CA LEU A 102 -3.16 6.62 5.31
C LEU A 102 -2.93 5.83 4.01
N ALA A 103 -3.70 4.75 3.81
CA ALA A 103 -3.64 3.99 2.57
C ALA A 103 -4.02 4.82 1.35
N LYS A 104 -5.06 5.67 1.46
CA LYS A 104 -5.45 6.63 0.41
C LYS A 104 -4.39 7.70 0.13
N MET A 105 -3.53 8.01 1.09
CA MET A 105 -2.38 8.89 0.91
C MET A 105 -1.15 8.16 0.33
N GLY A 106 -1.20 6.83 0.18
CA GLY A 106 -0.12 6.03 -0.41
C GLY A 106 0.77 5.27 0.57
N TYR A 107 0.44 5.28 1.87
CA TYR A 107 1.07 4.41 2.86
C TYR A 107 0.57 2.97 2.72
N VAL A 108 1.36 2.02 3.19
CA VAL A 108 0.81 0.76 3.70
C VAL A 108 0.55 0.99 5.18
N ALA A 109 -0.65 0.69 5.67
CA ALA A 109 -0.97 0.79 7.09
C ALA A 109 -1.34 -0.58 7.63
N ALA A 110 -0.71 -1.00 8.72
CA ALA A 110 -1.06 -2.22 9.45
C ALA A 110 -1.64 -1.84 10.80
N SER A 111 -2.87 -2.28 11.09
CA SER A 111 -3.47 -2.12 12.42
C SER A 111 -3.31 -3.41 13.22
N ILE A 112 -2.74 -3.29 14.40
CA ILE A 112 -2.61 -4.35 15.41
C ILE A 112 -3.34 -4.00 16.69
#